data_AF-A0A401YES7-F1
#
_entry.id   AF-A0A401YES7-F1
#
_cell.length_a   1.000
_cell.length_b   1.000
_cell.length_c   1.000
_cell.angle_alpha   90.00
_cell.angle_beta   90.00
_cell.angle_gamma   90.00
#
_symmetry.space_group_name_H-M   'P 1'
#
loop_
_entity.id
_entity.type
_entity.pdbx_description
1 polymer ?
#
loop_
_entity_poly.entity_id
_entity_poly.type
_entity_poly.pdbx_seq_one_letter_code
_entity_poly.pdbx_strand_id
1 'polypeptide(L)'
;MLPRPGTIADLLPPLLDRLDAAATNALRLPASLGDAEMGAAHIGALVGLPDPVGLCDRLAEPGLVEATEHGYRCASDALPVLRDRHTRPFPVETLCEYFAGRVALPTTEPAEVACHGRALEVVAELAEWSGRPDLAVRLARAASPTPARSLRFGVWGRILSSGSLAAEHAKDTNATAYFKHDKASGPC
;
A
#
# COMPACT_ATOMS: atom_id res chain seq x y z
N MET A 1 23.93 -22.54 -2.02
CA MET A 1 22.81 -21.80 -2.64
C MET A 1 23.40 -20.49 -3.15
N LEU A 2 23.27 -20.18 -4.44
CA LEU A 2 23.76 -18.91 -4.99
C LEU A 2 22.80 -17.77 -4.61
N PRO A 3 23.30 -16.55 -4.34
CA PRO A 3 22.46 -15.38 -4.13
C PRO A 3 21.61 -15.08 -5.36
N ARG A 4 20.40 -14.57 -5.16
CA ARG A 4 19.53 -14.18 -6.28
C ARG A 4 20.10 -12.92 -6.96
N PRO A 5 19.97 -12.77 -8.29
CA PRO A 5 20.55 -11.62 -8.99
C PRO A 5 20.12 -10.25 -8.44
N GLY A 6 18.87 -10.10 -8.01
CA GLY A 6 18.30 -8.87 -7.45
C GLY A 6 18.74 -8.54 -6.03
N THR A 7 19.48 -9.42 -5.36
CA THR A 7 20.13 -9.10 -4.07
C THR A 7 21.58 -8.62 -4.29
N ILE A 8 22.03 -8.49 -5.53
CA ILE A 8 23.38 -8.04 -5.89
C ILE A 8 23.25 -6.66 -6.54
N ALA A 9 23.74 -5.62 -5.86
CA ALA A 9 23.60 -4.23 -6.29
C ALA A 9 24.08 -3.99 -7.74
N ASP A 10 25.21 -4.57 -8.13
CA ASP A 10 25.78 -4.40 -9.47
C ASP A 10 24.98 -5.14 -10.57
N LEU A 11 24.18 -6.14 -10.21
CA LEU A 11 23.34 -6.89 -11.15
C LEU A 11 21.91 -6.34 -11.25
N LEU A 12 21.48 -5.49 -10.32
CA LEU A 12 20.15 -4.89 -10.33
C LEU A 12 19.89 -4.01 -11.57
N PRO A 13 20.74 -3.03 -11.94
CA PRO A 13 20.51 -2.20 -13.12
C PRO A 13 20.31 -2.99 -14.43
N PRO A 14 21.21 -3.91 -14.84
CA PRO A 14 21.03 -4.67 -16.08
C PRO A 14 19.86 -5.66 -16.01
N LEU A 15 19.45 -6.09 -14.82
CA LEU A 15 18.26 -6.91 -14.65
C LEU A 15 16.99 -6.10 -14.90
N LEU A 16 16.92 -4.89 -14.35
CA LEU A 16 15.82 -3.96 -14.58
C LEU A 16 15.72 -3.52 -16.05
N ASP A 17 16.83 -3.43 -16.77
CA ASP A 17 16.85 -3.14 -18.22
C ASP A 17 16.18 -4.22 -19.09
N ARG A 18 16.05 -5.45 -18.57
CA ARG A 18 15.45 -6.58 -19.29
C ARG A 18 13.95 -6.75 -19.04
N LEU A 19 13.38 -5.96 -18.13
CA LEU A 19 11.96 -6.04 -17.80
C LEU A 19 11.13 -5.40 -18.90
N ASP A 20 10.01 -6.03 -19.23
CA ASP A 20 9.01 -5.41 -20.09
C ASP A 20 8.28 -4.25 -19.38
N ALA A 21 7.47 -3.51 -20.13
CA ALA A 21 6.72 -2.37 -19.60
C ALA A 21 5.72 -2.77 -18.51
N ALA A 22 5.15 -3.97 -18.57
CA ALA A 22 4.16 -4.45 -17.60
C ALA A 22 4.83 -4.77 -16.26
N ALA A 23 5.94 -5.50 -16.27
CA ALA A 23 6.78 -5.79 -15.11
C ALA A 23 7.35 -4.52 -14.49
N THR A 24 7.83 -3.59 -15.33
CA THR A 24 8.32 -2.28 -14.90
C THR A 24 7.21 -1.48 -14.20
N ASN A 25 6.01 -1.42 -14.78
CA ASN A 25 4.89 -0.70 -14.17
C ASN A 25 4.40 -1.38 -12.89
N ALA A 26 4.41 -2.71 -12.85
CA ALA A 26 4.05 -3.49 -11.67
C ALA A 26 5.01 -3.26 -10.50
N LEU A 27 6.31 -3.10 -10.74
CA LEU A 27 7.32 -2.84 -9.69
C LEU A 27 7.21 -1.45 -9.06
N ARG A 28 6.69 -0.45 -9.80
CA ARG A 28 6.46 0.89 -9.24
C ARG A 28 5.53 0.85 -8.03
N LEU A 29 4.57 -0.07 -8.03
CA LEU A 29 3.60 -0.21 -6.95
C LEU A 29 4.25 -0.64 -5.62
N PRO A 30 4.87 -1.83 -5.48
CA PRO A 30 5.55 -2.22 -4.25
C PRO A 30 6.72 -1.29 -3.91
N ALA A 31 7.43 -0.70 -4.89
CA ALA A 31 8.47 0.29 -4.62
C ALA A 31 7.94 1.57 -3.96
N SER A 32 6.73 2.01 -4.34
CA SER A 32 6.06 3.16 -3.72
C SER A 32 5.64 2.84 -2.29
N LEU A 33 5.26 1.59 -2.03
CA LEU A 33 4.78 1.13 -0.74
C LEU A 33 5.89 0.68 0.22
N GLY A 34 7.12 0.57 -0.26
CA GLY A 34 8.29 0.25 0.55
C GLY A 34 8.19 -1.14 1.19
N ASP A 35 8.08 -1.16 2.51
CA ASP A 35 8.00 -2.38 3.32
C ASP A 35 6.60 -3.00 3.38
N ALA A 36 5.57 -2.26 2.95
CA ALA A 36 4.20 -2.76 3.00
C ALA A 36 3.94 -3.86 1.96
N GLU A 37 3.34 -4.96 2.42
CA GLU A 37 2.95 -6.08 1.57
C GLU A 37 1.55 -5.89 0.96
N MET A 38 1.37 -6.45 -0.23
CA MET A 38 0.10 -6.42 -0.96
C MET A 38 -0.18 -7.75 -1.65
N GLY A 39 -1.43 -8.22 -1.55
CA GLY A 39 -1.88 -9.40 -2.28
C GLY A 39 -1.82 -9.21 -3.80
N ALA A 40 -1.46 -10.26 -4.54
CA ALA A 40 -1.36 -10.22 -6.01
C ALA A 40 -2.66 -9.74 -6.67
N ALA A 41 -3.83 -10.07 -6.13
CA ALA A 41 -5.11 -9.61 -6.67
C ALA A 41 -5.21 -8.07 -6.69
N HIS A 42 -4.72 -7.39 -5.65
CA HIS A 42 -4.72 -5.93 -5.59
C HIS A 42 -3.67 -5.32 -6.54
N ILE A 43 -2.49 -5.94 -6.64
CA ILE A 43 -1.46 -5.55 -7.62
C ILE A 43 -2.03 -5.65 -9.04
N GLY A 44 -2.71 -6.76 -9.35
CA GLY A 44 -3.33 -6.99 -10.65
C GLY A 44 -4.41 -5.98 -10.99
N ALA A 45 -5.29 -5.67 -10.03
CA ALA A 45 -6.34 -4.68 -10.21
C ALA A 45 -5.79 -3.26 -10.45
N LEU A 46 -4.74 -2.86 -9.73
CA LEU A 46 -4.13 -1.53 -9.85
C LEU A 46 -3.32 -1.35 -11.15
N VAL A 47 -2.68 -2.43 -11.63
CA VAL A 47 -1.79 -2.39 -12.80
C VAL A 47 -2.51 -2.83 -14.09
N GLY A 48 -3.70 -3.43 -13.98
CA GLY A 48 -4.49 -3.93 -15.12
C GLY A 48 -3.94 -5.23 -15.69
N LEU A 49 -3.49 -6.15 -14.83
CA LEU A 49 -2.82 -7.38 -15.25
C LEU A 49 -3.78 -8.58 -15.29
N PRO A 50 -3.73 -9.42 -16.34
CA PRO A 50 -4.55 -10.62 -16.44
C PRO A 50 -4.06 -11.77 -15.55
N ASP A 51 -2.74 -11.88 -15.34
CA ASP A 51 -2.11 -12.88 -14.48
C ASP A 51 -1.17 -12.20 -13.47
N PRO A 52 -1.72 -11.68 -12.36
CA PRO A 52 -0.90 -10.99 -11.37
C PRO A 52 -0.02 -11.94 -10.56
N VAL A 53 -0.47 -13.16 -10.27
CA VAL A 53 0.32 -14.14 -9.50
C VAL A 53 1.55 -14.56 -10.29
N GLY A 54 1.37 -14.97 -11.55
CA GLY A 54 2.50 -15.38 -12.38
C GLY A 54 3.47 -14.23 -12.67
N LEU A 55 3.02 -12.98 -12.73
CA LEU A 55 3.95 -11.84 -12.80
C LEU A 55 4.73 -11.67 -11.49
N CYS A 56 4.07 -11.68 -10.33
CA CYS A 56 4.72 -11.52 -9.04
C CYS A 56 5.74 -12.64 -8.78
N ASP A 57 5.43 -13.88 -9.14
CA ASP A 57 6.37 -15.01 -9.02
C ASP A 57 7.60 -14.83 -9.94
N ARG A 58 7.41 -14.35 -11.18
CA ARG A 58 8.52 -14.02 -12.08
C ARG A 58 9.39 -12.88 -11.55
N LEU A 59 8.84 -11.94 -10.79
CA LEU A 59 9.60 -10.86 -10.15
C LEU A 59 10.29 -11.33 -8.85
N ALA A 60 9.74 -12.35 -8.18
CA ALA A 60 10.31 -12.94 -6.98
C ALA A 60 11.52 -13.85 -7.26
N GLU A 61 11.52 -14.52 -8.42
CA GLU A 61 12.62 -15.39 -8.89
C GLU A 61 13.98 -14.68 -8.93
N PRO A 62 14.11 -13.48 -9.54
CA PRO A 62 15.32 -12.69 -9.45
C PRO A 62 15.49 -11.98 -8.10
N GLY A 63 14.48 -11.93 -7.24
CA GLY A 63 14.55 -11.22 -5.95
C GLY A 63 14.26 -9.72 -6.03
N LEU A 64 13.43 -9.28 -6.99
CA LEU A 64 12.96 -7.88 -7.04
C LEU A 64 11.80 -7.62 -6.08
N VAL A 65 11.00 -8.65 -5.85
CA VAL A 65 9.95 -8.68 -4.82
C VAL A 65 10.14 -9.90 -3.92
N GLU A 66 9.61 -9.82 -2.72
CA GLU A 66 9.58 -10.90 -1.75
C GLU A 66 8.15 -11.37 -1.58
N ALA A 67 7.92 -12.68 -1.69
CA ALA A 67 6.67 -13.29 -1.26
C ALA A 67 6.60 -13.28 0.27
N THR A 68 5.46 -12.89 0.82
CA THR A 68 5.19 -12.80 2.25
C THR A 68 3.98 -13.68 2.60
N GLU A 69 3.57 -13.66 3.87
CA GLU A 69 2.39 -14.41 4.32
C GLU A 69 1.10 -13.97 3.60
N HIS A 70 0.97 -12.68 3.31
CA HIS A 70 -0.26 -12.10 2.76
C HIS A 70 -0.10 -11.51 1.35
N GLY A 71 1.05 -11.70 0.70
CA GLY A 71 1.23 -11.26 -0.68
C GLY A 71 2.68 -11.04 -1.06
N TYR A 72 2.97 -9.85 -1.59
CA TYR A 72 4.29 -9.48 -2.09
C TYR A 72 4.67 -8.07 -1.61
N ARG A 73 5.95 -7.86 -1.33
CA ARG A 73 6.54 -6.53 -1.05
C ARG A 73 7.80 -6.33 -1.88
N CYS A 74 8.28 -5.09 -1.95
CA CYS A 74 9.57 -4.82 -2.59
C CYS A 74 10.70 -5.49 -1.79
N ALA A 75 11.65 -6.12 -2.48
CA ALA A 75 12.85 -6.60 -1.80
C ALA A 75 13.66 -5.39 -1.26
N SER A 76 14.19 -5.50 -0.04
CA SER A 76 14.89 -4.39 0.62
C SER A 76 16.09 -3.89 -0.19
N ASP A 77 16.81 -4.82 -0.81
CA ASP A 77 18.01 -4.54 -1.59
C ASP A 77 17.68 -3.88 -2.95
N ALA A 78 16.51 -4.21 -3.51
CA ALA A 78 16.04 -3.64 -4.77
C ALA A 78 15.41 -2.25 -4.60
N LEU A 79 14.88 -1.94 -3.41
CA LEU A 79 14.10 -0.73 -3.16
C LEU A 79 14.86 0.59 -3.45
N PRO A 80 16.12 0.80 -3.03
CA PRO A 80 16.85 2.03 -3.33
C PRO A 80 17.06 2.22 -4.83
N VAL A 81 17.42 1.15 -5.55
CA VAL A 81 17.67 1.18 -6.99
C VAL A 81 16.37 1.43 -7.76
N LEU A 82 15.27 0.81 -7.34
CA LEU A 82 13.95 1.05 -7.95
C LEU A 82 13.47 2.49 -7.73
N ARG A 83 13.71 3.07 -6.55
CA ARG A 83 13.34 4.47 -6.26
C ARG A 83 14.18 5.47 -7.06
N ASP A 84 15.46 5.21 -7.25
CA ASP A 84 16.33 6.04 -8.10
C ASP A 84 15.90 5.98 -9.58
N ARG A 85 15.61 4.77 -10.06
CA ARG A 85 15.17 4.53 -11.44
C ARG A 85 13.76 5.08 -11.72
N HIS A 86 12.85 4.98 -10.76
CA HIS A 86 11.48 5.47 -10.89
C HIS A 86 11.34 6.85 -10.25
N THR A 87 11.66 7.88 -11.02
CA THR A 87 11.53 9.29 -10.62
C THR A 87 10.10 9.71 -10.25
N ARG A 88 9.09 8.89 -10.60
CA ARG A 88 7.70 9.11 -10.20
C ARG A 88 7.14 7.87 -9.49
N PRO A 89 6.68 8.03 -8.24
CA PRO A 89 5.89 7.01 -7.54
C PRO A 89 4.66 6.57 -8.34
N PHE A 90 4.03 5.50 -7.90
CA PHE A 90 2.72 5.11 -8.40
C PHE A 90 1.69 6.19 -8.05
N PRO A 91 0.72 6.52 -8.95
CA PRO A 91 -0.22 7.63 -8.72
C PRO A 91 -1.02 7.45 -7.41
N VAL A 92 -0.91 8.43 -6.51
CA VAL A 92 -1.50 8.35 -5.17
C VAL A 92 -3.03 8.44 -5.22
N GLU A 93 -3.57 9.20 -6.17
CA GLU A 93 -5.00 9.27 -6.45
C GLU A 93 -5.58 7.88 -6.72
N THR A 94 -4.92 7.11 -7.59
CA THR A 94 -5.33 5.76 -7.96
C THR A 94 -5.27 4.81 -6.77
N LEU A 95 -4.23 4.91 -5.93
CA LEU A 95 -4.11 4.09 -4.72
C LEU A 95 -5.24 4.39 -3.73
N CYS A 96 -5.45 5.67 -3.41
CA CYS A 96 -6.47 6.08 -2.46
C CYS A 96 -7.87 5.71 -2.94
N GLU A 97 -8.20 5.94 -4.21
CA GLU A 97 -9.51 5.59 -4.79
C GLU A 97 -9.74 4.09 -4.77
N TYR A 98 -8.75 3.30 -5.19
CA TYR A 98 -8.84 1.84 -5.20
C TYR A 98 -9.06 1.28 -3.79
N PHE A 99 -8.22 1.67 -2.83
CA PHE A 99 -8.32 1.13 -1.47
C PHE A 99 -9.56 1.63 -0.74
N ALA A 100 -9.92 2.92 -0.86
CA ALA A 100 -11.14 3.44 -0.25
C ALA A 100 -12.39 2.75 -0.82
N GLY A 101 -12.43 2.51 -2.13
CA GLY A 101 -13.51 1.75 -2.77
C GLY A 101 -13.55 0.30 -2.28
N ARG A 102 -12.40 -0.38 -2.22
CA ARG A 102 -12.31 -1.78 -1.79
C ARG A 102 -12.75 -1.97 -0.34
N VAL A 103 -12.26 -1.16 0.60
CA VAL A 103 -12.61 -1.30 2.02
C VAL A 103 -14.06 -0.92 2.32
N ALA A 104 -14.69 -0.11 1.45
CA ALA A 104 -16.09 0.28 1.57
C ALA A 104 -17.07 -0.78 1.02
N LEU A 105 -16.59 -1.80 0.30
CA LEU A 105 -17.47 -2.87 -0.20
C LEU A 105 -18.03 -3.68 0.99
N PRO A 106 -19.35 -3.95 1.03
CA PRO A 106 -19.95 -4.77 2.08
C PRO A 106 -19.40 -6.19 2.17
N THR A 107 -18.82 -6.68 1.07
CA THR A 107 -18.25 -8.02 0.94
C THR A 107 -16.79 -8.10 1.38
N THR A 108 -16.16 -6.97 1.75
CA THR A 108 -14.76 -6.97 2.17
C THR A 108 -14.66 -7.43 3.61
N GLU A 109 -13.97 -8.55 3.81
CA GLU A 109 -13.83 -9.16 5.12
C GLU A 109 -12.92 -8.31 6.04
N PRO A 110 -13.28 -8.11 7.31
CA PRO A 110 -12.45 -7.33 8.23
C PRO A 110 -11.03 -7.87 8.44
N ALA A 111 -10.84 -9.18 8.24
CA ALA A 111 -9.52 -9.81 8.25
C ALA A 111 -8.67 -9.42 7.04
N GLU A 112 -9.25 -9.29 5.84
CA GLU A 112 -8.57 -8.85 4.61
C GLU A 112 -8.01 -7.42 4.79
N VAL A 113 -8.83 -6.52 5.35
CA VAL A 113 -8.41 -5.14 5.65
C VAL A 113 -7.27 -5.11 6.67
N ALA A 114 -7.32 -5.97 7.68
CA ALA A 114 -6.26 -6.07 8.69
C ALA A 114 -4.92 -6.57 8.11
N CYS A 115 -4.95 -7.59 7.25
CA CYS A 115 -3.76 -8.12 6.57
C CYS A 115 -3.07 -7.04 5.72
N HIS A 116 -3.83 -6.12 5.13
CA HIS A 116 -3.29 -5.01 4.33
C HIS A 116 -3.24 -3.67 5.09
N GLY A 117 -3.33 -3.68 6.42
CA GLY A 117 -3.35 -2.46 7.24
C GLY A 117 -2.12 -1.57 7.03
N ARG A 118 -0.93 -2.17 6.94
CA ARG A 118 0.32 -1.42 6.67
C ARG A 118 0.30 -0.75 5.30
N ALA A 119 -0.26 -1.39 4.28
CA ALA A 119 -0.41 -0.78 2.96
C ALA A 119 -1.36 0.43 3.01
N LEU A 120 -2.47 0.33 3.75
CA LEU A 120 -3.40 1.46 3.93
C LEU A 120 -2.73 2.65 4.65
N GLU A 121 -1.92 2.37 5.67
CA GLU A 121 -1.13 3.38 6.37
C GLU A 121 -0.15 4.09 5.42
N VAL A 122 0.66 3.33 4.67
CA VAL A 122 1.62 3.89 3.71
C VAL A 122 0.92 4.68 2.60
N VAL A 123 -0.23 4.22 2.10
CA VAL A 123 -1.01 4.97 1.09
C VAL A 123 -1.51 6.30 1.66
N ALA A 124 -1.97 6.34 2.91
CA ALA A 124 -2.37 7.59 3.56
C ALA A 124 -1.17 8.54 3.75
N GLU A 125 -0.01 8.03 4.17
CA GLU A 125 1.24 8.79 4.29
C GLU A 125 1.69 9.36 2.94
N LEU A 126 1.62 8.57 1.86
CA LEU A 126 1.93 9.03 0.50
C LEU A 126 0.99 10.14 0.05
N ALA A 127 -0.29 10.08 0.41
CA ALA A 127 -1.27 11.12 0.07
C ALA A 127 -0.95 12.44 0.78
N GLU A 128 -0.60 12.38 2.07
CA GLU A 128 -0.12 13.53 2.84
C GLU A 128 1.14 14.16 2.19
N TRP A 129 2.16 13.35 1.92
CA TRP A 129 3.41 13.82 1.30
C TRP A 129 3.23 14.38 -0.10
N SER A 130 2.21 13.90 -0.82
CA SER A 130 1.85 14.41 -2.15
C SER A 130 0.97 15.68 -2.08
N GLY A 131 0.71 16.23 -0.90
CA GLY A 131 -0.12 17.42 -0.73
C GLY A 131 -1.61 17.15 -0.96
N ARG A 132 -2.05 15.90 -0.77
CA ARG A 132 -3.42 15.41 -0.96
C ARG A 132 -4.04 14.89 0.35
N PRO A 133 -4.08 15.70 1.43
CA PRO A 133 -4.61 15.26 2.71
C PRO A 133 -6.11 14.90 2.64
N ASP A 134 -6.84 15.46 1.67
CA ASP A 134 -8.23 15.10 1.36
C ASP A 134 -8.39 13.60 1.04
N LEU A 135 -7.43 13.01 0.33
CA LEU A 135 -7.44 11.59 -0.02
C LEU A 135 -7.09 10.70 1.17
N ALA A 136 -6.14 11.13 2.01
CA ALA A 136 -5.81 10.44 3.26
C ALA A 136 -7.03 10.40 4.21
N VAL A 137 -7.76 11.51 4.35
CA VAL A 137 -9.03 11.56 5.12
C VAL A 137 -10.06 10.58 4.56
N ARG A 138 -10.27 10.58 3.23
CA ARG A 138 -11.24 9.67 2.59
C ARG A 138 -10.89 8.21 2.82
N LEU A 139 -9.62 7.85 2.67
CA LEU A 139 -9.14 6.49 2.90
C LEU A 139 -9.33 6.06 4.35
N ALA A 140 -8.91 6.90 5.31
CA ALA A 140 -9.03 6.61 6.73
C ALA A 140 -10.51 6.50 7.19
N ARG A 141 -11.40 7.34 6.66
CA ARG A 141 -12.84 7.24 6.90
C ARG A 141 -13.43 5.94 6.36
N ALA A 142 -13.06 5.57 5.14
CA ALA A 142 -13.55 4.32 4.53
C ALA A 142 -13.05 3.10 5.32
N ALA A 143 -11.81 3.14 5.81
CA ALA A 143 -11.23 2.04 6.56
C ALA A 143 -11.70 1.98 8.02
N SER A 144 -12.08 3.09 8.68
CA SER A 144 -12.40 3.13 10.12
C SER A 144 -13.40 2.07 10.63
N PRO A 145 -14.55 1.83 9.98
CA PRO A 145 -15.59 0.95 10.54
C PRO A 145 -15.18 -0.53 10.59
N THR A 146 -14.23 -0.94 9.76
CA THR A 146 -13.95 -2.35 9.50
C THR A 146 -13.02 -2.98 10.55
N PRO A 147 -11.87 -2.37 10.92
CA PRO A 147 -11.01 -2.84 12.01
C PRO A 147 -11.66 -2.79 13.39
N ALA A 148 -12.60 -1.87 13.63
CA ALA A 148 -13.39 -1.85 14.87
C ALA A 148 -14.17 -3.15 15.07
N ARG A 149 -14.58 -3.80 13.97
CA ARG A 149 -15.31 -5.09 13.98
C ARG A 149 -14.40 -6.31 14.04
N SER A 150 -13.11 -6.19 13.71
CA SER A 150 -12.15 -7.29 13.71
C SER A 150 -11.32 -7.43 14.99
N LEU A 151 -11.59 -6.60 16.01
CA LEU A 151 -10.84 -6.53 17.28
C LEU A 151 -9.34 -6.21 17.09
N ARG A 152 -8.93 -5.69 15.92
CA ARG A 152 -7.55 -5.32 15.62
C ARG A 152 -7.29 -3.86 15.96
N PHE A 153 -7.45 -3.52 17.24
CA PHE A 153 -7.45 -2.14 17.74
C PHE A 153 -6.14 -1.38 17.47
N GLY A 154 -5.00 -2.06 17.36
CA GLY A 154 -3.73 -1.42 17.01
C GLY A 154 -3.70 -0.84 15.59
N VAL A 155 -4.23 -1.56 14.60
CA VAL A 155 -4.35 -1.07 13.21
C VAL A 155 -5.42 0.02 13.13
N TRP A 156 -6.54 -0.20 13.81
CA TRP A 156 -7.63 0.76 13.90
C TRP A 156 -7.18 2.12 14.47
N GLY A 157 -6.45 2.12 15.59
CA GLY A 157 -5.96 3.33 16.24
C GLY A 157 -4.97 4.11 15.38
N ARG A 158 -4.12 3.43 14.60
CA ARG A 158 -3.20 4.09 13.65
C ARG A 158 -3.94 4.73 12.48
N ILE A 159 -4.93 4.03 11.90
CA ILE A 159 -5.79 4.58 10.83
C ILE A 159 -6.52 5.84 11.33
N LEU A 160 -7.10 5.81 12.53
CA LEU A 160 -7.77 6.96 13.12
C LEU A 160 -6.82 8.12 13.43
N SER A 161 -5.60 7.81 13.84
CA SER A 161 -4.59 8.83 14.14
C SER A 161 -4.11 9.52 12.86
N SER A 162 -3.82 8.75 11.82
CA SER A 162 -3.48 9.26 10.49
C SER A 162 -4.62 10.09 9.90
N GLY A 163 -5.86 9.60 9.94
CA GLY A 163 -7.03 10.33 9.45
C GLY A 163 -7.29 11.64 10.19
N SER A 164 -7.07 11.67 11.51
CA SER A 164 -7.20 12.89 12.32
C SER A 164 -6.17 13.94 11.94
N LEU A 165 -4.90 13.54 11.76
CA LEU A 165 -3.83 14.45 11.33
C LEU A 165 -4.10 14.99 9.92
N ALA A 166 -4.52 14.12 9.01
CA ALA A 166 -4.91 14.49 7.66
C ALA A 166 -6.09 15.49 7.64
N ALA A 167 -7.08 15.30 8.50
CA ALA A 167 -8.21 16.22 8.63
C ALA A 167 -7.78 17.61 9.10
N GLU A 168 -6.81 17.69 10.02
CA GLU A 168 -6.23 18.94 10.48
C GLU A 168 -5.47 19.65 9.36
N HIS A 169 -4.63 18.93 8.60
CA HIS A 169 -3.90 19.47 7.45
C HIS A 169 -4.85 19.93 6.32
N ALA A 170 -5.92 19.18 6.07
CA ALA A 170 -6.97 19.54 5.11
C ALA A 170 -7.89 20.67 5.61
N LYS A 171 -7.80 21.05 6.89
CA LYS A 171 -8.73 21.96 7.57
C LYS A 171 -10.20 21.52 7.45
N ASP A 172 -10.44 20.20 7.41
CA ASP A 172 -11.77 19.60 7.36
C ASP A 172 -12.30 19.42 8.79
N THR A 173 -13.14 20.37 9.20
CA THR A 173 -13.75 20.39 10.53
C THR A 173 -14.72 19.22 10.75
N ASN A 174 -15.40 18.76 9.71
CA ASN A 174 -16.30 17.60 9.79
C ASN A 174 -15.50 16.30 9.94
N ALA A 175 -14.38 16.15 9.23
CA ALA A 175 -13.48 15.01 9.40
C ALA A 175 -12.82 15.00 10.78
N THR A 176 -12.41 16.16 11.27
CA THR A 176 -11.86 16.31 12.62
C THR A 176 -12.87 15.86 13.69
N ALA A 177 -14.13 16.28 13.57
CA ALA A 177 -15.20 15.86 14.49
C ALA A 177 -15.45 14.35 14.42
N TYR A 178 -15.51 13.79 13.20
CA TYR A 178 -15.67 12.36 12.97
C TYR A 178 -14.60 11.53 13.68
N PHE A 179 -13.32 11.83 13.46
CA PHE A 179 -12.23 11.05 14.04
C PHE A 179 -12.13 11.19 15.56
N LYS A 180 -12.53 12.34 16.13
CA LYS A 180 -12.64 12.50 17.59
C LYS A 180 -13.73 11.61 18.17
N HIS A 181 -14.89 11.53 17.52
CA HIS A 181 -15.99 10.67 17.96
C HIS A 181 -15.64 9.18 17.85
N ASP A 182 -15.06 8.75 16.72
CA ASP A 182 -14.68 7.36 16.50
C ASP A 182 -13.61 6.90 17.50
N LYS A 183 -12.57 7.72 17.76
CA LYS A 183 -11.55 7.41 18.79
C LYS A 183 -12.16 7.21 20.18
N ALA A 184 -13.17 8.01 20.54
CA ALA A 184 -13.85 7.90 21.83
C ALA A 184 -14.77 6.67 21.94
N SER A 185 -15.12 6.05 20.81
CA SER A 185 -16.04 4.91 20.74
C SER A 185 -15.33 3.54 20.76
N GLY A 186 -13.98 3.52 20.74
CA GLY A 186 -13.20 2.30 20.82
C GLY A 186 -13.04 1.77 22.25
N PRO A 187 -12.70 0.48 22.43
CA PRO A 187 -12.42 -0.05 23.76
C PRO A 187 -11.16 0.61 24.35
N CYS A 188 -11.24 0.95 25.64
CA CYS A 188 -10.13 1.42 26.46
C CYS A 188 -9.04 0.35 26.63
#